data_AF-Q92K74-F1
#
_entry.id   AF-Q92K74-F1
#
_cell.length_a   1.000
_cell.length_b   1.000
_cell.length_c   1.000
_cell.angle_alpha   90.00
_cell.angle_beta   90.00
_cell.angle_gamma   90.00
#
_symmetry.space_group_name_H-M   'P 1'
#
loop_
_entity.id
_entity.type
_entity.pdbx_description
1 polymer ?
#
loop_
_entity_poly.entity_id
_entity_poly.type
_entity_poly.pdbx_seq_one_letter_code
_entity_poly.pdbx_strand_id
1 'polypeptide(L)' 'MIARCAGIAAGTVPSQDCRRIISSELPEDLRFARCGQHFIVFVDNAEQVIIVDFLHARTNLPRRLAALAASKPVESH' A
#
# COMPACT_ATOMS: atom_id res chain seq x y z
N MET A 1 8.01 0.87 -12.80
CA MET A 1 7.61 1.05 -11.38
C MET A 1 8.02 2.40 -10.82
N ILE A 2 9.28 2.85 -10.97
CA ILE A 2 9.73 4.14 -10.40
C ILE A 2 8.83 5.32 -10.81
N ALA A 3 8.51 5.46 -12.10
CA ALA A 3 7.59 6.49 -12.57
C ALA A 3 6.18 6.41 -11.92
N ARG A 4 5.74 5.19 -11.57
CA ARG A 4 4.48 5.01 -10.85
C ARG A 4 4.58 5.47 -9.40
N CYS A 5 5.69 5.22 -8.72
CA CYS A 5 5.94 5.75 -7.37
C CYS A 5 5.96 7.28 -7.38
N ALA A 6 6.59 7.91 -8.38
CA ALA A 6 6.56 9.37 -8.52
C ALA A 6 5.12 9.89 -8.73
N GLY A 7 4.32 9.21 -9.57
CA GLY A 7 2.91 9.57 -9.75
C GLY A 7 2.06 9.38 -8.50
N ILE A 8 2.36 8.36 -7.69
CA ILE A 8 1.75 8.13 -6.36
C ILE A 8 2.09 9.29 -5.42
N ALA A 9 3.37 9.66 -5.30
CA ALA A 9 3.80 10.79 -4.48
C ALA A 9 3.19 12.13 -4.93
N ALA A 10 2.91 12.28 -6.23
CA ALA A 10 2.22 13.45 -6.78
C ALA A 10 0.69 13.39 -6.64
N GLY A 11 0.11 12.32 -6.07
CA GLY A 11 -1.34 12.15 -5.95
C GLY A 11 -2.08 11.93 -7.29
N THR A 12 -1.35 11.68 -8.38
CA THR A 12 -1.91 11.56 -9.74
C THR A 12 -2.29 10.14 -10.13
N VAL A 13 -1.93 9.17 -9.30
CA VAL A 13 -2.16 7.75 -9.55
C VAL A 13 -3.42 7.28 -8.85
N PRO A 14 -4.38 6.66 -9.56
CA PRO A 14 -5.51 5.99 -8.94
C PRO A 14 -5.03 4.88 -8.00
N SER A 15 -5.52 4.91 -6.77
CA SER A 15 -5.23 3.95 -5.70
C SER A 15 -6.49 3.59 -4.93
N GLN A 16 -6.46 2.43 -4.27
CA GLN A 16 -7.59 1.90 -3.52
C GLN A 16 -7.23 1.77 -2.05
N ASP A 17 -8.18 2.15 -1.21
CA ASP A 17 -8.13 1.98 0.25
C ASP A 17 -8.24 0.48 0.59
N CYS A 18 -7.25 -0.03 1.33
CA CYS A 18 -7.21 -1.43 1.74
C CYS A 18 -8.28 -1.76 2.78
N ARG A 19 -8.58 -0.81 3.68
CA ARG A 19 -9.52 -0.98 4.78
C ARG A 19 -10.94 -1.30 4.30
N ARG A 20 -11.34 -0.67 3.21
CA ARG A 20 -12.67 -0.83 2.58
C ARG A 20 -12.83 -2.17 1.83
N ILE A 21 -11.73 -2.80 1.43
CA ILE A 21 -11.75 -3.98 0.56
C ILE A 21 -11.35 -5.26 1.30
N ILE A 22 -10.49 -5.16 2.32
CA ILE A 22 -9.80 -6.32 2.89
C ILE A 22 -10.12 -6.51 4.37
N SER A 23 -9.93 -5.50 5.21
CA SER A 23 -10.31 -5.56 6.63
C SER A 23 -10.39 -4.16 7.24
N SER A 24 -11.40 -3.92 8.07
CA SER A 24 -11.57 -2.67 8.83
C SER A 24 -10.44 -2.42 9.85
N GLU A 25 -9.65 -3.44 10.17
CA GLU A 25 -8.52 -3.37 11.09
C GLU A 25 -7.24 -2.84 10.43
N LEU A 26 -7.26 -2.60 9.11
CA LEU A 26 -6.14 -1.98 8.40
C LEU A 26 -6.09 -0.47 8.66
N PRO A 27 -4.88 0.12 8.72
CA PRO A 27 -4.72 1.58 8.75
C PRO A 27 -5.47 2.24 7.58
N GLU A 28 -6.14 3.36 7.85
CA GLU A 28 -6.94 4.09 6.84
C GLU A 28 -6.08 4.74 5.74
N ASP A 29 -4.82 5.00 6.07
CA ASP A 29 -3.81 5.53 5.17
C ASP A 29 -3.14 4.44 4.31
N LEU A 30 -3.45 3.15 4.55
CA LEU A 30 -2.91 2.04 3.77
C LEU A 30 -3.65 1.87 2.44
N ARG A 31 -2.92 2.06 1.36
CA ARG A 31 -3.44 2.05 -0.01
C ARG A 31 -2.63 1.13 -0.91
N PHE A 32 -3.22 0.76 -2.04
CA PHE A 32 -2.49 0.08 -3.10
C PHE A 32 -2.84 0.61 -4.48
N ALA A 33 -1.86 0.57 -5.38
CA ALA A 33 -2.01 0.93 -6.79
C ALA A 33 -1.47 -0.17 -7.70
N ARG A 34 -2.16 -0.45 -8.81
CA ARG A 34 -1.73 -1.44 -9.79
C ARG A 34 -0.75 -0.85 -10.80
N CYS A 35 0.42 -1.44 -10.95
CA CYS A 35 1.44 -1.12 -11.94
C CYS A 35 1.72 -2.35 -12.82
N GLY A 36 0.94 -2.53 -13.89
CA GLY A 36 1.05 -3.70 -14.75
C GLY A 36 0.70 -5.00 -14.01
N GLN A 37 1.69 -5.89 -13.89
CA GLN A 37 1.59 -7.15 -13.14
C GLN A 37 2.00 -7.02 -11.67
N HIS A 38 2.19 -5.81 -11.15
CA HIS A 38 2.53 -5.58 -9.76
C HIS A 38 1.49 -4.69 -9.07
N PHE A 39 1.37 -4.85 -7.77
CA PHE A 39 0.73 -3.92 -6.85
C PHE A 39 1.81 -3.21 -6.05
N ILE A 40 1.67 -1.90 -5.92
CA ILE A 40 2.49 -1.06 -5.05
C ILE A 40 1.63 -0.80 -3.82
N VAL A 41 2.08 -1.25 -2.66
CA VAL A 41 1.42 -1.03 -1.36
C VAL A 41 2.14 0.12 -0.67
N PHE A 42 1.39 1.10 -0.20
CA PHE A 42 1.95 2.30 0.39
C PHE A 42 1.04 2.89 1.45
N VAL A 43 1.63 3.64 2.36
CA VAL A 43 0.95 4.51 3.31
C VAL A 43 0.96 5.91 2.75
N ASP A 44 -0.19 6.56 2.75
CA ASP A 44 -0.42 7.90 2.22
C ASP A 44 -1.05 8.77 3.31
N ASN A 45 -0.20 9.50 4.03
CA ASN A 45 -0.62 10.43 5.08
C ASN A 45 -0.34 11.88 4.64
N ALA A 46 -0.79 12.85 5.44
CA ALA A 46 -0.74 14.27 5.07
C ALA A 46 0.69 14.82 4.83
N GLU A 47 1.72 14.17 5.38
CA GLU A 47 3.10 14.66 5.36
C GLU A 47 3.96 13.94 4.32
N GLN A 48 3.71 12.64 4.09
CA GLN A 48 4.56 11.82 3.23
C GLN A 48 3.85 10.57 2.70
N VAL A 49 4.42 10.06 1.59
CA VAL A 49 4.05 8.75 1.04
C VAL A 49 5.18 7.76 1.27
N ILE A 50 4.87 6.65 1.96
CA ILE A 50 5.83 5.58 2.27
C ILE A 50 5.46 4.35 1.47
N ILE A 51 6.36 3.89 0.59
CA ILE A 51 6.16 2.63 -0.11
C ILE A 51 6.54 1.48 0.83
N VAL A 52 5.57 0.63 1.15
CA VAL A 52 5.74 -0.45 2.13
C VAL A 52 6.14 -1.76 1.45
N ASP A 53 5.53 -2.09 0.30
CA ASP A 53 5.83 -3.34 -0.40
C ASP A 53 5.48 -3.28 -1.89
N PHE A 54 6.08 -4.19 -2.66
CA PHE A 54 5.79 -4.46 -4.06
C PHE A 54 5.38 -5.92 -4.24
N LEU A 55 4.14 -6.12 -4.63
CA LEU A 55 3.53 -7.45 -4.72
C LEU A 55 3.29 -7.82 -6.16
N HIS A 56 3.62 -9.05 -6.57
CA HIS A 56 3.20 -9.53 -7.89
C HIS A 56 1.68 -9.76 -7.89
N ALA A 57 1.01 -9.54 -9.02
CA ALA A 57 -0.44 -9.68 -9.15
C ALA A 57 -0.95 -11.13 -8.98
N ARG A 58 -0.03 -12.11 -8.93
CA ARG A 58 -0.35 -13.52 -8.64
C ARG A 58 -0.27 -13.84 -7.16
N THR A 59 0.29 -12.93 -6.36
CA THR A 59 0.35 -13.05 -4.92
C THR A 59 -1.06 -12.82 -4.35
N ASN A 60 -1.43 -13.58 -3.33
CA ASN A 60 -2.66 -13.36 -2.59
C ASN A 60 -2.55 -12.05 -1.78
N LEU A 61 -2.93 -10.94 -2.42
CA LEU A 61 -2.83 -9.58 -1.92
C LEU A 61 -3.59 -9.39 -0.58
N PRO A 62 -4.85 -9.83 -0.43
CA PRO A 62 -5.55 -9.79 0.86
C PRO A 62 -4.78 -10.46 2.00
N ARG A 63 -4.28 -11.67 1.77
CA ARG A 63 -3.52 -12.41 2.78
C ARG A 63 -2.23 -11.71 3.17
N ARG A 64 -1.51 -11.11 2.20
CA ARG A 64 -0.27 -10.37 2.50
C ARG A 64 -0.53 -9.07 3.25
N LEU A 65 -1.59 -8.35 2.91
CA LEU A 65 -1.97 -7.12 3.61
C LEU A 65 -2.43 -7.40 5.04
N ALA A 66 -3.19 -8.47 5.27
CA ALA A 66 -3.53 -8.93 6.62
C ALA A 66 -2.28 -9.29 7.45
N ALA A 67 -1.29 -9.95 6.84
CA ALA A 67 -0.03 -10.25 7.53
C ALA A 67 0.79 -8.98 7.86
N LEU A 68 0.74 -7.97 6.99
CA LEU A 68 1.35 -6.66 7.23
C LEU A 68 0.68 -5.93 8.39
N ALA A 69 -0.65 -5.99 8.49
CA ALA A 69 -1.43 -5.42 9.60
C ALA A 69 -1.07 -6.03 10.94
N ALA A 70 -0.90 -7.36 10.96
CA ALA A 70 -0.50 -8.10 12.15
C ALA A 70 0.96 -7.81 12.57
N SER A 71 1.77 -7.32 11.64
CA SER A 71 3.16 -6.93 11.88
C SER A 71 3.20 -5.45 12.24
N LYS A 72 3.01 -5.11 13.52
CA LYS A 72 3.17 -3.72 14.00
C LYS A 72 4.49 -3.14 13.48
N PRO A 73 4.54 -1.90 12.97
CA PRO A 73 5.81 -1.25 12.69
C PRO A 73 6.60 -1.19 13.99
N VAL A 74 7.83 -1.70 14.00
CA VAL A 74 8.79 -1.40 15.06
C VAL A 74 9.07 0.10 14.96
N GLU A 75 8.51 0.89 15.89
CA GLU A 75 8.94 2.25 16.15
C GLU A 75 10.44 2.20 16.45
N SER A 76 11.26 2.61 15.47
CA SER A 76 12.69 2.81 15.67
C SER A 76 12.84 4.24 16.15
N HIS A 77 13.09 4.41 17.45
CA HIS A 77 13.45 5.67 18.11
C HIS A 77 14.90 6.04 17.82
#